data_AF-A0A8I3PIQ4-F1
#
_entry.id   AF-A0A8I3PIQ4-F1
#
_cell.length_a   1.000
_cell.length_b   1.000
_cell.length_c   1.000
_cell.angle_alpha   90.00
_cell.angle_beta   90.00
_cell.angle_gamma   90.00
#
_symmetry.space_group_name_H-M   'P 1'
#
loop_
_entity.id
_entity.type
_entity.pdbx_description
1 polymer ?
#
loop_
_entity_poly.entity_id
_entity_poly.type
_entity_poly.pdbx_seq_one_letter_code
_entity_poly.pdbx_strand_id
1 'polypeptide(L)'
;MPPLCFHTLHTILGVHCLPLHNLLHYIDSGVLLLTETAVIRLMKDLDNSENNEKLKFSIIVRLPPHIGQKICRLWDHPMSSNIISRNHVKQLLLNYKKQPQSSMIDKSPGSVEFLPLNYFIEILTDIESSNQALYAFEGHDNVDAKFVEEAALKHTTMLLGL
;
A
#
# COMPACT_ATOMS: atom_id res chain seq x y z
N MET A 1 -32.20 1.28 13.86
CA MET A 1 -30.83 1.33 13.32
C MET A 1 -29.93 1.87 14.41
N PRO A 2 -28.92 1.12 14.89
CA PRO A 2 -28.03 1.60 15.95
C PRO A 2 -27.24 2.84 15.51
N PRO A 3 -26.78 3.69 16.44
CA PRO A 3 -25.89 4.80 16.11
C PRO A 3 -24.54 4.29 15.56
N LEU A 4 -23.94 5.01 14.61
CA LEU A 4 -22.65 4.65 13.99
C LEU A 4 -21.52 4.41 15.03
N CYS A 5 -21.56 5.12 16.15
CA CYS A 5 -20.64 4.94 17.27
C CYS A 5 -20.73 3.55 17.92
N PHE A 6 -21.91 2.93 17.93
CA PHE A 6 -22.12 1.61 18.53
C PHE A 6 -21.45 0.51 17.71
N HIS A 7 -21.54 0.58 16.39
CA HIS A 7 -20.86 -0.36 15.49
C HIS A 7 -19.34 -0.29 15.67
N THR A 8 -18.78 0.92 15.74
CA THR A 8 -17.34 1.12 15.95
C THR A 8 -16.87 0.55 17.30
N LEU A 9 -17.60 0.80 18.39
CA LEU A 9 -17.25 0.24 19.70
C LEU A 9 -17.35 -1.29 19.74
N HIS A 10 -18.42 -1.84 19.17
CA HIS A 10 -18.61 -3.29 19.13
C HIS A 10 -17.48 -3.97 18.35
N THR A 11 -17.10 -3.42 17.19
CA THR A 11 -15.99 -3.93 16.39
C THR A 11 -14.66 -3.86 17.14
N ILE A 12 -14.34 -2.73 17.80
CA ILE A 12 -13.11 -2.59 18.60
C ILE A 12 -13.09 -3.59 19.76
N LEU A 13 -14.19 -3.74 20.50
CA LEU A 13 -14.26 -4.69 21.60
C LEU A 13 -14.13 -6.14 21.11
N GLY A 14 -14.80 -6.47 20.00
CA GLY A 14 -14.69 -7.80 19.37
C GLY A 14 -13.25 -8.15 19.01
N VAL A 15 -12.49 -7.18 18.50
CA VAL A 15 -11.07 -7.37 18.15
C VAL A 15 -10.22 -7.72 19.37
N HIS A 16 -10.47 -7.08 20.51
CA HIS A 16 -9.70 -7.33 21.74
C HIS A 16 -10.14 -8.57 22.51
N CYS A 17 -11.39 -9.00 22.34
CA CYS A 17 -11.99 -10.06 23.16
C CYS A 17 -12.17 -11.40 22.44
N LEU A 18 -12.04 -11.44 21.11
CA LEU A 18 -12.29 -12.66 20.33
C LEU A 18 -10.99 -13.26 19.77
N PRO A 19 -10.86 -14.59 19.76
CA PRO A 19 -9.84 -15.26 18.96
C PRO A 19 -9.96 -14.88 17.48
N LEU A 20 -8.82 -14.78 16.77
CA LEU A 20 -8.74 -14.33 15.38
C LEU A 20 -9.75 -15.04 14.46
N HIS A 21 -9.86 -16.36 14.52
CA HIS A 21 -10.76 -17.13 13.66
C HIS A 21 -12.24 -16.74 13.84
N ASN A 22 -12.67 -16.54 15.09
CA ASN A 22 -14.05 -16.14 15.41
C ASN A 22 -14.30 -14.70 14.98
N LEU A 23 -13.34 -13.81 15.23
CA LEU A 23 -13.42 -12.42 14.82
C LEU A 23 -13.65 -12.30 13.30
N LEU A 24 -12.83 -13.01 12.51
CA LEU A 24 -12.95 -13.02 11.05
C LEU A 24 -14.29 -13.59 10.60
N HIS A 25 -14.75 -14.67 11.21
CA HIS A 25 -16.07 -15.22 10.90
C HIS A 25 -17.20 -14.22 11.15
N TYR A 26 -17.16 -13.47 12.26
CA TYR A 26 -18.17 -12.45 12.55
C TYR A 26 -18.11 -11.25 11.60
N ILE A 27 -16.92 -10.87 11.14
CA ILE A 27 -16.73 -9.85 10.11
C ILE A 27 -17.33 -10.35 8.78
N ASP A 28 -16.96 -11.56 8.36
CA ASP A 28 -17.38 -12.15 7.09
C ASP A 28 -18.90 -12.39 7.05
N SER A 29 -19.51 -12.67 8.22
CA SER A 29 -20.96 -12.81 8.38
C SER A 29 -21.72 -11.48 8.50
N GLY A 30 -21.01 -10.34 8.54
CA GLY A 30 -21.60 -9.01 8.70
C GLY A 30 -22.13 -8.67 10.10
N VAL A 31 -21.81 -9.49 11.11
CA VAL A 31 -22.16 -9.23 12.53
C VAL A 31 -21.29 -8.10 13.08
N LEU A 32 -20.00 -8.11 12.75
CA LEU A 32 -19.07 -7.02 13.06
C LEU A 32 -18.83 -6.20 11.80
N LEU A 33 -19.24 -4.94 11.84
CA LEU A 33 -19.09 -4.04 10.70
C LEU A 33 -17.72 -3.36 10.73
N LEU A 34 -16.93 -3.58 9.68
CA LEU A 34 -15.67 -2.87 9.45
C LEU A 34 -15.93 -1.51 8.77
N THR A 35 -16.18 -0.48 9.57
CA THR A 35 -16.25 0.90 9.07
C THR A 35 -14.84 1.48 8.90
N GLU A 36 -14.66 2.43 7.96
CA GLU A 36 -13.38 3.10 7.73
C GLU A 36 -12.80 3.67 9.05
N THR A 37 -13.63 4.34 9.85
CA THR A 37 -13.23 4.90 11.15
C THR A 37 -12.81 3.84 12.16
N ALA A 38 -13.52 2.70 12.22
CA ALA A 38 -13.18 1.62 13.13
C ALA A 38 -11.82 1.00 12.76
N VAL A 39 -11.57 0.80 11.47
CA VAL A 39 -10.29 0.27 10.99
C VAL A 39 -9.16 1.26 11.24
N ILE A 40 -9.32 2.56 10.91
CA ILE A 40 -8.28 3.56 11.17
C ILE A 40 -7.87 3.56 12.64
N ARG A 41 -8.85 3.48 13.55
CA ARG A 41 -8.58 3.43 14.99
C ARG A 41 -7.89 2.13 15.39
N LEU A 42 -8.37 0.99 14.90
CA LEU A 42 -7.76 -0.32 15.14
C LEU A 42 -6.31 -0.40 14.67
N MET A 43 -5.99 0.19 13.51
CA MET A 43 -4.63 0.21 12.99
C MET A 43 -3.66 1.02 13.87
N LYS A 44 -4.18 2.01 14.61
CA LYS A 44 -3.42 2.79 15.60
C LYS A 44 -3.32 2.08 16.95
N ASP A 45 -4.38 1.41 17.37
CA ASP A 45 -4.47 0.77 18.68
C ASP A 45 -3.68 -0.56 18.74
N LEU A 46 -3.56 -1.26 17.61
CA LEU A 46 -2.79 -2.50 17.51
C LEU A 46 -1.29 -2.20 17.25
N ASP A 47 -0.42 -2.86 18.00
CA ASP A 47 1.02 -2.85 17.74
C ASP A 47 1.41 -3.69 16.49
N ASN A 48 2.71 -3.75 16.19
CA ASN A 48 3.27 -4.55 15.09
C ASN A 48 3.85 -5.88 15.60
N SER A 49 3.25 -6.49 16.63
CA SER A 49 3.56 -7.88 16.98
C SER A 49 3.07 -8.83 15.87
N GLU A 50 3.73 -9.98 15.68
CA GLU A 50 3.41 -10.93 14.60
C GLU A 50 1.91 -11.31 14.55
N ASN A 51 1.27 -11.50 15.70
CA ASN A 51 -0.15 -11.82 15.79
C ASN A 51 -1.03 -10.65 15.35
N ASN A 52 -0.67 -9.43 15.73
CA ASN A 52 -1.41 -8.23 15.36
C ASN A 52 -1.17 -7.84 13.90
N GLU A 53 0.00 -8.09 13.34
CA GLU A 53 0.25 -7.92 11.90
C GLU A 53 -0.59 -8.88 11.06
N LYS A 54 -0.66 -10.16 11.45
CA LYS A 54 -1.56 -11.15 10.82
C LYS A 54 -3.01 -10.69 10.87
N LEU A 55 -3.43 -10.13 12.00
CA LEU A 55 -4.77 -9.58 12.18
C LEU A 55 -5.02 -8.35 11.29
N LYS A 56 -4.13 -7.33 11.32
CA LYS A 56 -4.21 -6.14 10.47
C LYS A 56 -4.32 -6.54 8.99
N PHE A 57 -3.49 -7.47 8.55
CA PHE A 57 -3.54 -7.98 7.18
C PHE A 57 -4.89 -8.65 6.87
N SER A 58 -5.35 -9.53 7.75
CA SER A 58 -6.62 -10.25 7.58
C SER A 58 -7.83 -9.31 7.52
N ILE A 59 -7.77 -8.16 8.19
CA ILE A 59 -8.79 -7.10 8.12
C ILE A 59 -8.67 -6.35 6.79
N ILE A 60 -7.48 -5.88 6.41
CA ILE A 60 -7.26 -5.08 5.20
C ILE A 60 -7.74 -5.81 3.93
N VAL A 61 -7.43 -7.11 3.80
CA VAL A 61 -7.83 -7.89 2.61
C VAL A 61 -9.34 -8.07 2.47
N ARG A 62 -10.12 -7.84 3.53
CA ARG A 62 -11.58 -7.90 3.54
C ARG A 62 -12.24 -6.56 3.24
N LEU A 63 -11.47 -5.48 3.20
CA LEU A 63 -12.01 -4.15 2.97
C LEU A 63 -12.25 -3.90 1.48
N PRO A 64 -13.24 -3.06 1.14
CA PRO A 64 -13.37 -2.51 -0.20
C PRO A 64 -12.04 -1.86 -0.64
N PRO A 65 -11.62 -2.00 -1.92
CA PRO A 65 -10.29 -1.57 -2.38
C PRO A 65 -9.94 -0.11 -2.05
N HIS A 66 -10.91 0.80 -2.18
CA HIS A 66 -10.72 2.22 -1.89
C HIS A 66 -10.46 2.50 -0.40
N ILE A 67 -11.05 1.72 0.51
CA ILE A 67 -10.80 1.83 1.95
C ILE A 67 -9.46 1.15 2.27
N GLY A 68 -9.24 -0.07 1.77
CA GLY A 68 -7.99 -0.81 1.99
C GLY A 68 -6.76 0.01 1.59
N GLN A 69 -6.82 0.72 0.45
CA GLN A 69 -5.73 1.57 0.00
C GLN A 69 -5.45 2.73 0.95
N LYS A 70 -6.48 3.42 1.46
CA LYS A 70 -6.32 4.48 2.47
C LYS A 70 -5.70 3.93 3.75
N ILE A 71 -6.13 2.74 4.18
CA ILE A 71 -5.61 2.10 5.39
C ILE A 71 -4.14 1.68 5.23
N CYS A 72 -3.77 1.10 4.08
CA CYS A 72 -2.37 0.78 3.77
C CYS A 72 -1.49 2.03 3.85
N ARG A 73 -1.95 3.18 3.34
CA ARG A 73 -1.21 4.46 3.42
C ARG A 73 -0.97 4.92 4.86
N LEU A 74 -1.89 4.62 5.78
CA LEU A 74 -1.75 4.97 7.20
C LEU A 74 -0.87 3.99 7.98
N TRP A 75 -0.62 2.80 7.43
CA TRP A 75 0.16 1.77 8.11
C TRP A 75 1.59 1.75 7.60
N ASP A 76 2.50 2.30 8.40
CA ASP A 76 3.94 2.31 8.13
C ASP A 76 4.54 0.91 8.31
N HIS A 77 4.27 0.04 7.33
CA HIS A 77 4.69 -1.35 7.29
C HIS A 77 5.22 -1.70 5.90
N PRO A 78 6.30 -2.51 5.77
CA PRO A 78 6.92 -2.83 4.47
C PRO A 78 5.94 -3.40 3.45
N MET A 79 4.94 -4.16 3.92
CA MET A 79 3.87 -4.69 3.06
C MET A 79 3.01 -3.58 2.44
N SER A 80 2.69 -2.55 3.23
CA SER A 80 1.94 -1.39 2.75
C SER A 80 2.72 -0.64 1.68
N SER A 81 4.02 -0.38 1.91
CA SER A 81 4.89 0.27 0.92
C SER A 81 4.92 -0.53 -0.39
N ASN A 82 5.03 -1.85 -0.33
CA ASN A 82 5.01 -2.69 -1.54
C ASN A 82 3.67 -2.61 -2.29
N ILE A 83 2.53 -2.66 -1.59
CA ILE A 83 1.20 -2.52 -2.20
C ILE A 83 1.03 -1.14 -2.85
N ILE A 84 1.46 -0.08 -2.15
CA ILE A 84 1.39 1.30 -2.65
C ILE A 84 2.25 1.45 -3.91
N SER A 85 3.52 1.01 -3.88
CA SER A 85 4.43 1.08 -5.02
C SER A 85 3.90 0.30 -6.24
N ARG A 86 3.37 -0.91 -6.03
CA ARG A 86 2.77 -1.71 -7.11
C ARG A 86 1.55 -1.04 -7.73
N ASN A 87 0.70 -0.44 -6.91
CA ASN A 87 -0.47 0.29 -7.41
C ASN A 87 -0.06 1.53 -8.20
N HIS A 88 0.95 2.27 -7.73
CA HIS A 88 1.51 3.42 -8.41
C HIS A 88 2.04 3.07 -9.79
N VAL A 89 2.94 2.07 -9.85
CA VAL A 89 3.48 1.54 -11.10
C VAL A 89 2.37 1.09 -12.06
N LYS A 90 1.35 0.39 -11.54
CA LYS A 90 0.21 -0.04 -12.35
C LYS A 90 -0.51 1.14 -13.00
N GLN A 91 -0.73 2.23 -12.26
CA GLN A 91 -1.37 3.43 -12.80
C GLN A 91 -0.51 4.11 -13.87
N LEU A 92 0.80 4.25 -13.63
CA LEU A 92 1.72 4.83 -14.61
C LEU A 92 1.75 4.01 -15.91
N LEU A 93 1.83 2.69 -15.79
CA LEU A 93 1.89 1.79 -16.96
C LEU A 93 0.56 1.69 -17.72
N LEU A 94 -0.58 1.83 -17.05
CA LEU A 94 -1.89 1.85 -17.71
C LEU A 94 -2.04 3.09 -18.61
N ASN A 95 -1.51 4.23 -18.16
CA ASN A 95 -1.55 5.49 -18.91
C ASN A 95 -0.40 5.64 -19.91
N TYR A 96 0.57 4.72 -19.88
CA TYR A 96 1.71 4.72 -20.79
C TYR A 96 1.29 4.31 -22.21
N LYS A 97 1.27 5.29 -23.11
CA LYS A 97 1.27 5.03 -24.55
C LYS A 97 2.71 4.89 -25.00
N LYS A 98 3.11 3.68 -25.46
CA LYS A 98 4.43 3.45 -26.09
C LYS A 98 4.67 4.52 -27.17
N GLN A 99 5.44 5.53 -26.86
CA GLN A 99 6.12 6.31 -27.88
C GLN A 99 7.43 5.61 -28.21
N PRO A 100 7.86 5.60 -29.49
CA PRO A 100 9.18 5.12 -29.85
C PRO A 100 10.22 6.06 -29.22
N GLN A 101 10.81 5.68 -28.09
CA GLN A 101 11.87 6.48 -27.48
C GLN A 101 13.10 6.45 -28.40
N SER A 102 13.33 7.59 -29.05
CA SER A 102 14.58 7.93 -29.74
C SER A 102 15.46 8.68 -28.76
N SER A 103 16.46 8.03 -28.19
CA SER A 103 17.84 8.52 -28.06
C SER A 103 18.62 7.63 -27.09
N MET A 104 19.80 7.20 -27.52
CA MET A 104 20.82 6.62 -26.65
C MET A 104 21.04 7.53 -25.43
N ILE A 105 20.91 6.98 -24.23
CA ILE A 105 21.16 7.71 -22.99
C ILE A 105 22.62 7.47 -22.59
N ASP A 106 23.38 8.55 -22.60
CA ASP A 106 24.76 8.63 -22.11
C ASP A 106 24.78 8.40 -20.59
N LYS A 107 25.38 7.29 -20.15
CA LYS A 107 25.50 6.95 -18.72
C LYS A 107 26.69 7.69 -18.10
N SER A 108 26.48 8.35 -16.96
CA SER A 108 27.58 8.73 -16.08
C SER A 108 28.22 7.46 -15.49
N PRO A 109 29.57 7.33 -15.50
CA PRO A 109 30.24 6.13 -15.03
C PRO A 109 30.39 6.19 -13.50
N GLY A 110 29.42 5.67 -12.75
CA GLY A 110 29.48 5.77 -11.29
C GLY A 110 28.73 4.73 -10.46
N SER A 111 27.52 4.30 -10.83
CA SER A 111 26.75 3.36 -9.99
C SER A 111 26.70 1.96 -10.60
N VAL A 112 27.41 1.02 -9.97
CA VAL A 112 27.13 -0.40 -10.11
C VAL A 112 25.97 -0.73 -9.18
N GLU A 113 24.76 -0.34 -9.57
CA GLU A 113 23.51 -0.64 -8.88
C GLU A 113 22.59 -1.38 -9.85
N PHE A 114 21.79 -2.31 -9.31
CA PHE A 114 20.92 -3.27 -10.02
C PHE A 114 20.40 -2.74 -11.38
N LEU A 115 21.12 -3.08 -12.46
CA LEU A 115 20.85 -2.54 -13.80
C LEU A 115 19.37 -2.64 -14.24
N PRO A 116 18.63 -3.74 -13.96
CA PRO A 116 17.22 -3.82 -14.30
C PRO A 116 16.34 -2.87 -13.50
N LEU A 117 16.64 -2.67 -12.21
CA LEU A 117 15.88 -1.76 -11.36
C LEU A 117 16.13 -0.32 -11.77
N ASN A 118 17.40 0.09 -11.91
CA ASN A 118 17.73 1.46 -12.30
C ASN A 118 17.11 1.85 -13.65
N TYR A 119 17.18 0.96 -14.65
CA TYR A 119 16.52 1.18 -15.93
C TYR A 119 15.00 1.32 -15.80
N PHE A 120 14.39 0.51 -14.92
CA PHE A 120 12.95 0.60 -14.67
C PHE A 120 12.58 1.93 -13.98
N ILE A 121 13.36 2.37 -12.99
CA ILE A 121 13.17 3.64 -12.30
C ILE A 121 13.34 4.82 -13.27
N GLU A 122 14.29 4.77 -14.20
CA GLU A 122 14.45 5.78 -15.25
C GLU A 122 13.19 5.89 -16.13
N ILE A 123 12.62 4.75 -16.56
CA ILE A 123 11.36 4.74 -17.31
C ILE A 123 10.22 5.34 -16.48
N LEU A 124 10.07 4.96 -15.21
CA LEU A 124 9.01 5.50 -14.36
C LEU A 124 9.15 7.01 -14.18
N THR A 125 10.38 7.51 -13.99
CA THR A 125 10.69 8.94 -13.85
C THR A 125 10.35 9.72 -15.12
N ASP A 126 10.63 9.15 -16.30
CA ASP A 126 10.23 9.73 -17.60
C ASP A 126 8.70 9.80 -17.76
N ILE A 127 7.99 8.75 -17.34
CA ILE A 127 6.52 8.72 -17.36
C ILE A 127 5.91 9.73 -16.37
N GLU A 128 6.48 9.85 -15.17
CA GLU A 128 6.02 10.79 -14.14
C GLU A 128 6.19 12.24 -14.58
N SER A 129 7.37 12.58 -15.12
CA SER A 129 7.68 13.92 -15.62
C SER A 129 6.81 14.31 -16.83
N SER A 130 6.54 13.39 -17.75
CA SER A 130 5.66 13.64 -18.91
C SER A 130 4.18 13.74 -18.55
N ASN A 131 3.73 13.10 -17.46
CA ASN A 131 2.33 13.11 -17.02
C ASN A 131 2.04 14.10 -15.87
N GLN A 132 3.00 14.94 -15.48
CA GLN A 132 2.88 15.84 -14.33
C GLN A 132 1.67 16.80 -14.40
N ALA A 133 1.09 17.03 -15.59
CA ALA A 133 -0.13 17.80 -15.80
C ALA A 133 -1.45 17.03 -15.55
N LEU A 134 -1.45 15.69 -15.59
CA LEU A 134 -2.64 14.85 -15.43
C LEU A 134 -2.89 14.41 -13.97
N TYR A 135 -1.85 14.39 -13.14
CA TYR A 135 -1.88 13.85 -11.77
C TYR A 135 -2.06 14.89 -10.65
N ALA A 136 -2.19 16.18 -10.98
CA ALA A 136 -2.40 17.25 -9.99
C ALA A 136 -3.79 17.25 -9.34
N PHE A 137 -4.73 16.40 -9.77
CA PHE A 137 -6.14 16.49 -9.38
C PHE A 137 -6.61 15.43 -8.35
N GLU A 138 -5.89 14.32 -8.20
CA GLU A 138 -6.18 13.34 -7.14
C GLU A 138 -5.11 13.47 -6.07
N GLY A 139 -5.52 13.80 -4.83
CA GLY A 139 -4.64 13.97 -3.68
C GLY A 139 -3.78 12.73 -3.41
N HIS A 140 -2.66 12.65 -4.13
CA HIS A 140 -1.72 11.56 -4.08
C HIS A 140 -0.58 11.92 -3.15
N ASP A 141 -0.29 10.96 -2.29
CA ASP A 141 0.86 10.92 -1.38
C ASP A 141 2.16 11.12 -2.16
N ASN A 142 3.23 11.48 -1.43
CA ASN A 142 4.60 11.67 -1.92
C ASN A 142 5.24 10.35 -2.40
N VAL A 143 4.59 9.67 -3.36
CA VAL A 143 4.97 8.39 -3.95
C VAL A 143 5.45 8.68 -5.38
N ASP A 144 6.75 8.62 -5.55
CA ASP A 144 7.47 8.83 -6.80
C ASP A 144 8.27 7.58 -7.19
N ALA A 145 8.95 7.60 -8.33
CA ALA A 145 9.82 6.51 -8.75
C ALA A 145 10.87 6.13 -7.68
N LYS A 146 11.34 7.10 -6.90
CA LYS A 146 12.30 6.86 -5.81
C LYS A 146 11.67 6.06 -4.65
N PHE A 147 10.44 6.36 -4.26
CA PHE A 147 9.71 5.54 -3.29
C PHE A 147 9.53 4.10 -3.78
N VAL A 148 9.27 3.91 -5.09
CA VAL A 148 9.17 2.58 -5.70
C VAL A 148 10.49 1.82 -5.61
N GLU A 149 11.61 2.49 -5.88
CA GLU A 149 12.95 1.93 -5.74
C GLU A 149 13.23 1.46 -4.31
N GLU A 150 13.02 2.34 -3.32
CA GLU A 150 13.25 2.03 -1.91
C GLU A 150 12.38 0.84 -1.45
N ALA A 151 11.12 0.80 -1.86
CA ALA A 151 10.21 -0.31 -1.53
C ALA A 151 10.67 -1.63 -2.16
N ALA A 152 11.14 -1.61 -3.41
CA ALA A 152 11.64 -2.79 -4.12
C ALA A 152 12.93 -3.34 -3.49
N LEU A 153 13.87 -2.45 -3.12
CA LEU A 153 15.10 -2.82 -2.43
C LEU A 153 14.80 -3.40 -1.05
N LYS A 154 14.01 -2.72 -0.22
CA LYS A 154 13.60 -3.22 1.11
C LYS A 154 12.94 -4.60 1.04
N HIS A 155 12.04 -4.81 0.07
CA HIS A 155 11.38 -6.10 -0.13
C HIS A 155 12.37 -7.21 -0.52
N THR A 156 13.35 -6.89 -1.38
CA THR A 156 14.38 -7.85 -1.81
C THR A 156 15.31 -8.20 -0.65
N THR A 157 15.75 -7.22 0.12
CA THR A 157 16.55 -7.41 1.33
C THR A 157 15.83 -8.32 2.33
N MET A 158 14.53 -8.10 2.57
CA MET A 158 13.71 -8.96 3.42
C MET A 158 13.65 -10.41 2.91
N LEU A 159 13.46 -10.62 1.60
CA LEU A 159 13.45 -11.97 1.00
C LEU A 159 14.79 -12.68 1.10
N LEU A 160 15.89 -11.93 1.05
CA LEU A 160 17.25 -12.45 1.16
C LEU A 160 17.71 -12.62 2.62
N GLY A 161 16.96 -12.09 3.59
CA GLY A 161 17.32 -12.12 5.01
C GLY A 161 18.56 -11.28 5.35
N LEU A 162 18.78 -10.19 4.60
CA LEU A 162 19.93 -9.29 4.72
C LEU A 162 19.63 -8.05 5.57
#